data_AF-A0A1W9VQM3-F1
#
_entry.id   AF-A0A1W9VQM3-F1
#
_cell.length_a   1.000
_cell.length_b   1.000
_cell.length_c   1.000
_cell.angle_alpha   90.00
_cell.angle_beta   90.00
_cell.angle_gamma   90.00
#
_symmetry.space_group_name_H-M   'P 1'
#
loop_
_entity.id
_entity.type
_entity.pdbx_description
1 polymer ?
#
loop_
_entity_poly.entity_id
_entity_poly.type
_entity_poly.pdbx_seq_one_letter_code
_entity_poly.pdbx_strand_id
1 'polypeptide(L)'
;MKPRIGITCSVENKNSGFYAKLHYRNIDVISKAGGLPIILPYTGGEGEEYLDILDGIYFTGGIDVNPMFFGEDPIYGIGSTNIESDKFEIELYKKAVRIDLPMLGVCRGMQVINVAAGGTIYQDLSTQLPNCICHRQVGSPVSDYFHKVLIEENSKLYNIHKNKDIYTNTFHHQAVKDVAPGFKITAKTR
;
A
#
# COMPACT_ATOMS: atom_id res chain seq x y z
N MET A 1 8.11 23.91 -11.35
CA MET A 1 7.04 23.03 -11.90
C MET A 1 6.54 22.14 -10.76
N LYS A 2 5.25 21.76 -10.71
CA LYS A 2 4.75 20.85 -9.65
C LYS A 2 5.22 19.41 -9.95
N PRO A 3 5.67 18.62 -8.95
CA PRO A 3 6.01 17.21 -9.16
C PRO A 3 4.81 16.40 -9.63
N ARG A 4 4.95 15.62 -10.70
CA ARG A 4 3.94 14.74 -11.28
C ARG A 4 3.91 13.42 -10.51
N ILE A 5 2.84 13.18 -9.76
CA ILE A 5 2.74 12.01 -8.89
C ILE A 5 1.70 11.05 -9.45
N GLY A 6 2.16 9.85 -9.83
CA GLY A 6 1.29 8.78 -10.29
C GLY A 6 0.54 8.15 -9.12
N ILE A 7 -0.77 7.98 -9.23
CA ILE A 7 -1.62 7.41 -8.16
C ILE A 7 -2.24 6.13 -8.68
N THR A 8 -1.93 4.99 -8.05
CA THR A 8 -2.50 3.71 -8.45
C THR A 8 -3.97 3.60 -8.02
N CYS A 9 -4.76 2.85 -8.79
CA CYS A 9 -6.17 2.60 -8.50
C CYS A 9 -6.39 1.18 -7.96
N SER A 10 -7.29 1.06 -6.98
CA SER A 10 -7.87 -0.25 -6.64
C SER A 10 -8.88 -0.67 -7.72
N VAL A 11 -9.19 -1.96 -7.78
CA VAL A 11 -10.25 -2.49 -8.65
C VAL A 11 -11.55 -2.67 -7.89
N GLU A 12 -12.67 -2.32 -8.52
CA GLU A 12 -14.01 -2.67 -8.05
C GLU A 12 -14.71 -3.52 -9.12
N ASN A 13 -15.15 -4.72 -8.73
CA ASN A 13 -15.91 -5.60 -9.61
C ASN A 13 -17.41 -5.33 -9.44
N LYS A 14 -18.11 -5.02 -10.54
CA LYS A 14 -19.56 -4.90 -10.60
C LYS A 14 -20.09 -5.80 -11.70
N ASN A 15 -21.40 -6.04 -11.72
CA ASN A 15 -22.06 -6.89 -12.73
C ASN A 15 -21.74 -6.48 -14.19
N SER A 16 -21.40 -5.21 -14.43
CA SER A 16 -21.05 -4.63 -15.72
C SER A 16 -19.55 -4.62 -16.05
N GLY A 17 -18.69 -5.17 -15.20
CA GLY A 17 -17.25 -5.27 -15.41
C GLY A 17 -16.40 -4.70 -14.28
N PHE A 18 -15.12 -4.49 -14.58
CA PHE A 18 -14.15 -3.95 -13.62
C PHE A 18 -13.99 -2.44 -13.77
N TYR A 19 -13.97 -1.74 -12.63
CA TYR A 19 -13.84 -0.30 -12.55
C TYR A 19 -12.57 0.07 -11.77
N ALA A 20 -11.84 1.05 -12.28
CA ALA A 20 -10.83 1.74 -11.49
C ALA A 20 -11.53 2.53 -10.38
N LYS A 21 -11.19 2.22 -9.13
CA LYS A 21 -11.72 2.85 -7.93
C LYS A 21 -10.61 3.59 -7.21
N LEU A 22 -10.83 4.89 -7.04
CA LEU A 22 -9.94 5.76 -6.29
C LEU A 22 -10.76 6.73 -5.43
N HIS A 23 -10.51 6.72 -4.12
CA HIS A 23 -11.14 7.67 -3.22
C HIS A 23 -10.52 9.07 -3.41
N TYR A 24 -11.34 10.11 -3.57
CA TYR A 24 -10.89 11.50 -3.83
C TYR A 24 -9.83 12.01 -2.85
N ARG A 25 -9.90 11.60 -1.58
CA ARG A 25 -8.85 11.88 -0.57
C ARG A 25 -7.42 11.58 -1.08
N ASN A 26 -7.21 10.51 -1.84
CA ASN A 26 -5.89 10.17 -2.37
C ASN A 26 -5.40 11.21 -3.40
N ILE A 27 -6.31 11.82 -4.15
CA ILE A 27 -6.01 12.91 -5.09
C ILE A 27 -5.75 14.21 -4.33
N ASP A 28 -6.58 14.49 -3.33
CA ASP A 28 -6.51 15.71 -2.52
C ASP A 28 -5.20 15.81 -1.73
N VAL A 29 -4.74 14.71 -1.12
CA VAL A 29 -3.51 14.73 -0.31
C VAL A 29 -2.28 15.04 -1.15
N ILE A 30 -2.22 14.55 -2.39
CA ILE A 30 -1.13 14.88 -3.33
C ILE A 30 -1.18 16.35 -3.71
N SER A 31 -2.36 16.86 -4.06
CA SER A 31 -2.54 18.28 -4.42
C SER A 31 -2.17 19.21 -3.25
N LYS A 32 -2.58 18.87 -2.03
CA LYS A 32 -2.26 19.61 -0.80
C LYS A 32 -0.77 19.56 -0.44
N ALA A 33 -0.09 18.47 -0.78
CA ALA A 33 1.36 18.34 -0.65
C ALA A 33 2.16 19.09 -1.74
N GLY A 34 1.49 19.76 -2.68
CA GLY A 34 2.12 20.54 -3.76
C GLY A 34 2.40 19.76 -5.04
N GLY A 35 1.96 18.50 -5.13
CA GLY A 35 2.08 17.66 -6.32
C GLY A 35 0.97 17.91 -7.36
N LEU A 36 1.20 17.38 -8.56
CA LEU A 36 0.21 17.25 -9.63
C LEU A 36 -0.20 15.76 -9.71
N PRO A 37 -1.43 15.39 -9.28
CA PRO A 37 -1.88 14.02 -9.29
C PRO A 37 -2.15 13.53 -10.72
N ILE A 38 -1.65 12.34 -11.06
CA ILE A 38 -1.92 11.62 -12.32
C ILE A 38 -2.48 10.25 -11.97
N ILE A 39 -3.72 9.98 -12.34
CA ILE A 39 -4.36 8.70 -12.05
C ILE A 39 -3.81 7.64 -13.00
N LEU A 40 -3.30 6.54 -12.43
CA LEU A 40 -2.79 5.39 -13.18
C LEU A 40 -3.86 4.28 -13.16
N PRO A 41 -4.63 4.10 -14.25
CA PRO A 41 -5.45 2.92 -14.40
C PRO A 41 -4.55 1.69 -14.56
N TYR A 42 -4.97 0.54 -14.03
CA TYR A 42 -4.30 -0.70 -14.41
C TYR A 42 -4.62 -0.96 -15.88
N THR A 43 -3.59 -1.02 -16.70
CA THR A 43 -3.64 -1.52 -18.07
C THR A 43 -3.17 -2.98 -18.01
N GLY A 44 -3.73 -3.88 -18.81
CA GLY A 44 -3.32 -5.30 -18.85
C GLY A 44 -1.91 -5.53 -19.43
N GLY A 45 -0.97 -4.59 -19.20
CA GLY A 45 0.32 -4.45 -19.84
C GLY A 45 1.04 -3.14 -19.45
N GLU A 46 2.28 -3.04 -19.94
CA GLU A 46 3.39 -2.13 -19.61
C GLU A 46 3.03 -0.73 -19.07
N GLY A 47 3.20 -0.52 -17.75
CA GLY A 47 3.14 0.79 -17.12
C GLY A 47 4.44 1.61 -17.20
N GLU A 48 5.36 1.23 -18.10
CA GLU A 48 6.70 1.84 -18.19
C GLU A 48 6.67 3.26 -18.75
N GLU A 49 5.82 3.48 -19.75
CA GLU A 49 5.62 4.78 -20.38
C GLU A 49 5.09 5.83 -19.37
N TYR A 50 4.41 5.39 -18.31
CA TYR A 50 4.05 6.28 -17.21
C TYR A 50 5.29 6.79 -16.49
N LEU A 51 6.32 5.96 -16.29
CA LEU A 51 7.49 6.32 -15.50
C LEU A 51 8.30 7.47 -16.12
N ASP A 52 8.32 7.56 -17.45
CA ASP A 52 8.99 8.63 -18.19
C ASP A 52 8.45 10.03 -17.86
N ILE A 53 7.19 10.08 -17.39
CA ILE A 53 6.48 11.32 -17.11
C ILE A 53 6.17 11.52 -15.62
N LEU A 54 6.71 10.71 -14.73
CA LEU A 54 6.45 10.81 -13.30
C LEU A 54 7.68 11.25 -12.52
N ASP A 55 7.44 12.02 -11.48
CA ASP A 55 8.45 12.44 -10.51
C ASP A 55 8.31 11.65 -9.19
N GLY A 56 7.29 10.80 -9.08
CA GLY A 56 7.06 9.86 -7.98
C GLY A 56 5.78 9.05 -8.14
N ILE A 57 5.61 8.01 -7.32
CA ILE A 57 4.43 7.15 -7.32
C ILE A 57 3.84 7.03 -5.92
N TYR A 58 2.51 7.11 -5.85
CA TYR A 58 1.72 6.84 -4.67
C TYR A 58 0.85 5.59 -4.87
N PHE A 59 1.27 4.49 -4.25
CA PHE A 59 0.54 3.22 -4.22
C PHE A 59 -0.56 3.28 -3.15
N THR A 60 -1.82 3.16 -3.58
CA THR A 60 -2.96 3.36 -2.68
C THR A 60 -3.39 2.09 -1.95
N GLY A 61 -4.27 2.26 -0.96
CA GLY A 61 -4.98 1.14 -0.34
C GLY A 61 -5.98 0.50 -1.30
N GLY A 62 -6.38 -0.74 -1.03
CA GLY A 62 -7.32 -1.47 -1.88
C GLY A 62 -7.72 -2.80 -1.30
N ILE A 63 -8.07 -3.73 -2.19
CA ILE A 63 -8.38 -5.13 -1.89
C ILE A 63 -7.10 -5.92 -1.50
N ASP A 64 -7.19 -7.20 -1.24
CA ASP A 64 -6.05 -8.00 -0.78
C ASP A 64 -5.05 -8.28 -1.92
N VAL A 65 -3.78 -8.50 -1.55
CA VAL A 65 -2.75 -8.98 -2.50
C VAL A 65 -2.93 -10.48 -2.73
N ASN A 66 -2.93 -10.94 -3.98
CA ASN A 66 -3.06 -12.36 -4.27
C ASN A 66 -1.86 -13.18 -3.73
N PRO A 67 -2.10 -14.25 -2.94
CA PRO A 67 -1.05 -15.08 -2.32
C PRO A 67 -0.05 -15.69 -3.29
N MET A 68 -0.44 -15.88 -4.56
CA MET A 68 0.46 -16.43 -5.58
C MET A 68 1.72 -15.57 -5.77
N PHE A 69 1.65 -14.25 -5.51
CA PHE A 69 2.78 -13.35 -5.70
C PHE A 69 3.84 -13.46 -4.60
N PHE A 70 3.51 -14.09 -3.48
CA PHE A 70 4.45 -14.38 -2.40
C PHE A 70 4.54 -15.87 -2.07
N GLY A 71 4.12 -16.74 -3.01
CA GLY A 71 4.37 -18.18 -2.96
C GLY A 71 3.54 -18.97 -1.96
N GLU A 72 2.37 -18.46 -1.55
CA GLU A 72 1.47 -19.16 -0.62
C GLU A 72 0.14 -19.53 -1.30
N ASP A 73 -0.50 -20.59 -0.81
CA ASP A 73 -1.90 -20.90 -1.13
C ASP A 73 -2.86 -20.03 -0.30
N PRO A 74 -4.08 -19.74 -0.81
CA PRO A 74 -5.05 -18.93 -0.08
C PRO A 74 -5.54 -19.63 1.19
N ILE A 75 -5.61 -18.90 2.31
CA ILE A 75 -6.18 -19.38 3.57
C ILE A 75 -7.61 -18.83 3.80
N TYR A 76 -8.34 -19.45 4.72
CA TYR A 76 -9.60 -18.88 5.21
C TYR A 76 -9.37 -17.50 5.85
N GLY A 77 -10.24 -16.55 5.51
CA GLY A 77 -10.16 -15.17 5.99
C GLY A 77 -9.58 -14.19 4.97
N ILE A 78 -8.99 -14.67 3.87
CA ILE A 78 -8.58 -13.81 2.76
C ILE A 78 -9.78 -13.06 2.15
N GLY A 79 -9.58 -11.79 1.82
CA GLY A 79 -10.52 -10.96 1.09
C GLY A 79 -10.47 -11.17 -0.42
N SER A 80 -11.14 -10.28 -1.15
CA SER A 80 -11.10 -10.27 -2.62
C SER A 80 -9.69 -9.93 -3.11
N THR A 81 -9.24 -10.56 -4.19
CA THR A 81 -7.95 -10.25 -4.85
C THR A 81 -8.17 -9.97 -6.34
N ASN A 82 -7.19 -9.34 -7.00
CA ASN A 82 -7.23 -9.13 -8.45
C ASN A 82 -5.82 -9.28 -9.04
N ILE A 83 -5.60 -10.41 -9.72
CA ILE A 83 -4.31 -10.79 -10.27
C ILE A 83 -3.72 -9.73 -11.21
N GLU A 84 -4.53 -9.12 -12.07
CA GLU A 84 -4.04 -8.15 -13.05
C GLU A 84 -3.62 -6.83 -12.40
N SER A 85 -4.36 -6.38 -11.38
CA SER A 85 -3.97 -5.22 -10.57
C SER A 85 -2.70 -5.48 -9.75
N ASP A 86 -2.57 -6.66 -9.15
CA ASP A 86 -1.34 -7.06 -8.44
C ASP A 86 -0.14 -7.09 -9.40
N LYS A 87 -0.27 -7.74 -10.57
CA LYS A 87 0.78 -7.76 -11.61
C LYS A 87 1.20 -6.36 -12.02
N PHE A 88 0.23 -5.49 -12.32
CA PHE A 88 0.51 -4.13 -12.76
C PHE A 88 1.34 -3.37 -11.73
N GLU A 89 0.91 -3.35 -10.46
CA GLU A 89 1.63 -2.61 -9.42
C GLU A 89 2.98 -3.23 -9.06
N ILE A 90 3.10 -4.57 -9.08
CA ILE A 90 4.37 -5.27 -8.88
C ILE A 90 5.38 -4.89 -9.96
N GLU A 91 4.98 -4.93 -11.23
CA GLU A 91 5.86 -4.55 -12.34
C GLU A 91 6.17 -3.05 -12.33
N LEU A 92 5.20 -2.22 -11.99
CA LEU A 92 5.40 -0.78 -11.82
C LEU A 92 6.47 -0.50 -10.75
N TYR A 93 6.40 -1.16 -9.59
CA TYR A 93 7.42 -1.07 -8.55
C TYR A 93 8.79 -1.52 -9.07
N LYS A 94 8.89 -2.70 -9.68
CA LYS A 94 10.16 -3.25 -10.17
C LYS A 94 10.85 -2.32 -11.16
N LYS A 95 10.09 -1.65 -12.03
CA LYS A 95 10.61 -0.68 -12.99
C LYS A 95 10.99 0.64 -12.30
N ALA A 96 10.14 1.16 -11.41
CA ALA A 96 10.40 2.39 -10.66
C ALA A 96 11.68 2.31 -9.81
N VAL A 97 11.99 1.16 -9.20
CA VAL A 97 13.24 0.94 -8.46
C VAL A 97 14.47 1.09 -9.35
N ARG A 98 14.43 0.65 -10.62
CA ARG A 98 15.60 0.68 -11.52
C ARG A 98 16.03 2.11 -11.87
N ILE A 99 15.11 3.07 -11.77
CA ILE A 99 15.34 4.48 -12.07
C ILE A 99 15.35 5.36 -10.81
N ASP A 100 15.40 4.74 -9.62
CA ASP A 100 15.37 5.42 -8.31
C ASP A 100 14.19 6.41 -8.15
N LEU A 101 13.03 6.05 -8.69
CA LEU A 101 11.84 6.92 -8.62
C LEU A 101 11.27 6.90 -7.19
N PRO A 102 11.00 8.06 -6.56
CA PRO A 102 10.41 8.11 -5.23
C PRO A 102 9.04 7.45 -5.16
N MET A 103 8.83 6.60 -4.16
CA MET A 103 7.58 5.87 -3.97
C MET A 103 7.05 5.99 -2.54
N LEU A 104 5.73 6.04 -2.40
CA LEU A 104 5.01 5.94 -1.14
C LEU A 104 3.90 4.91 -1.27
N GLY A 105 3.85 3.93 -0.36
CA GLY A 105 2.77 2.95 -0.28
C GLY A 105 1.94 3.12 0.99
N VAL A 106 0.62 3.10 0.86
CA VAL A 106 -0.31 3.18 2.01
C VAL A 106 -1.19 1.94 2.07
N CYS A 107 -1.29 1.34 3.25
CA CYS A 107 -2.06 0.11 3.49
C CYS A 107 -1.62 -1.00 2.51
N ARG A 108 -2.50 -1.44 1.61
CA ARG A 108 -2.21 -2.39 0.53
C ARG A 108 -1.00 -1.98 -0.30
N GLY A 109 -0.85 -0.71 -0.65
CA GLY A 109 0.29 -0.24 -1.46
C GLY A 109 1.65 -0.54 -0.82
N MET A 110 1.77 -0.44 0.51
CA MET A 110 2.99 -0.83 1.22
C MET A 110 3.22 -2.35 1.16
N GLN A 111 2.15 -3.15 1.21
CA GLN A 111 2.22 -4.60 1.14
C GLN A 111 2.62 -5.09 -0.25
N VAL A 112 2.07 -4.48 -1.31
CA VAL A 112 2.45 -4.75 -2.71
C VAL A 112 3.92 -4.42 -2.93
N ILE A 113 4.41 -3.28 -2.43
CA ILE A 113 5.83 -2.93 -2.49
C ILE A 113 6.70 -4.01 -1.81
N ASN A 114 6.30 -4.47 -0.62
CA ASN A 114 7.02 -5.52 0.09
C ASN A 114 7.06 -6.84 -0.70
N VAL A 115 5.92 -7.28 -1.24
CA VAL A 115 5.84 -8.50 -2.07
C VAL A 115 6.65 -8.38 -3.35
N ALA A 116 6.55 -7.25 -4.04
CA ALA A 116 7.31 -6.99 -5.27
C ALA A 116 8.83 -6.99 -5.05
N ALA A 117 9.26 -6.66 -3.83
CA ALA A 117 10.65 -6.72 -3.38
C ALA A 117 11.09 -8.09 -2.83
N GLY A 118 10.19 -9.08 -2.78
CA GLY A 118 10.48 -10.44 -2.34
C GLY A 118 10.18 -10.74 -0.87
N GLY A 119 9.40 -9.89 -0.20
CA GLY A 119 8.83 -10.18 1.14
C GLY A 119 7.48 -10.90 1.07
N THR A 120 6.90 -11.19 2.23
CA THR A 120 5.61 -11.91 2.37
C THR A 120 4.61 -11.14 3.23
N ILE A 121 3.36 -11.60 3.27
CA ILE A 121 2.25 -10.96 3.99
C ILE A 121 1.49 -12.03 4.78
N TYR A 122 1.05 -11.70 5.99
CA TYR A 122 -0.04 -12.40 6.66
C TYR A 122 -1.35 -12.16 5.89
N GLN A 123 -1.93 -13.23 5.35
CA GLN A 123 -3.18 -13.20 4.60
C GLN A 123 -4.39 -12.84 5.47
N ASP A 124 -4.36 -13.18 6.76
CA ASP A 124 -5.33 -12.72 7.74
C ASP A 124 -4.74 -12.76 9.16
N LEU A 125 -4.67 -11.60 9.79
CA LEU A 125 -4.11 -11.43 11.13
C LEU A 125 -4.91 -12.18 12.20
N SER A 126 -6.24 -12.27 12.08
CA SER A 126 -7.07 -12.90 13.11
C SER A 126 -6.85 -14.42 13.20
N THR A 127 -6.55 -15.04 12.05
CA THR A 127 -6.27 -16.47 11.97
C THR A 127 -4.80 -16.81 12.22
N GLN A 128 -3.87 -15.99 11.74
CA GLN A 128 -2.43 -16.29 11.78
C GLN A 128 -1.73 -15.70 13.01
N LEU A 129 -2.26 -14.63 13.60
CA LEU A 129 -1.70 -13.94 14.76
C LEU A 129 -2.80 -13.62 15.79
N PRO A 130 -3.39 -14.63 16.45
CA PRO A 130 -4.56 -14.44 17.33
C PRO A 130 -4.32 -13.53 18.53
N ASN A 131 -3.06 -13.26 18.89
CA ASN A 131 -2.68 -12.36 19.97
C ASN A 131 -2.38 -10.92 19.52
N CYS A 132 -2.50 -10.60 18.23
CA CYS A 132 -2.32 -9.23 17.76
C CYS A 132 -3.47 -8.34 18.22
N ILE A 133 -3.21 -7.03 18.31
CA ILE A 133 -4.29 -6.07 18.53
C ILE A 133 -5.24 -6.03 17.32
N CYS A 134 -6.40 -5.40 17.49
CA CYS A 134 -7.34 -5.21 16.39
C CYS A 134 -6.80 -4.19 15.37
N HIS A 135 -6.57 -4.66 14.14
CA HIS A 135 -6.12 -3.85 12.99
C HIS A 135 -7.24 -3.49 12.00
N ARG A 136 -8.47 -3.94 12.26
CA ARG A 136 -9.66 -3.58 11.50
C ARG A 136 -10.58 -2.75 12.39
N GLN A 137 -10.48 -1.42 12.30
CA GLN A 137 -11.30 -0.51 13.07
C GLN A 137 -12.79 -0.77 12.85
N VAL A 138 -13.54 -0.92 13.94
CA VAL A 138 -14.99 -1.19 13.93
C VAL A 138 -15.70 -0.03 14.64
N GLY A 139 -16.74 0.52 14.01
CA GLY A 139 -17.64 1.49 14.66
C GLY A 139 -17.14 2.93 14.76
N SER A 140 -15.96 3.26 14.21
CA SER A 140 -15.39 4.62 14.24
C SER A 140 -15.07 5.14 12.83
N PRO A 141 -15.27 6.45 12.55
CA PRO A 141 -14.90 7.08 11.28
C PRO A 141 -13.44 6.88 10.87
N VAL A 142 -13.15 6.87 9.57
CA VAL A 142 -11.77 6.71 9.04
C VAL A 142 -10.82 7.82 9.51
N SER A 143 -11.33 8.98 9.91
CA SER A 143 -10.54 10.09 10.46
C SER A 143 -10.00 9.82 11.86
N ASP A 144 -10.59 8.87 12.59
CA ASP A 144 -10.32 8.69 14.00
C ASP A 144 -9.13 7.76 14.20
N TYR A 145 -8.34 8.07 15.22
CA TYR A 145 -7.26 7.21 15.63
C TYR A 145 -7.75 6.00 16.40
N PHE A 146 -7.09 4.86 16.24
CA PHE A 146 -7.53 3.58 16.83
C PHE A 146 -6.46 2.91 17.69
N HIS A 147 -5.21 2.89 17.23
CA HIS A 147 -4.11 2.33 18.02
C HIS A 147 -2.83 3.14 17.84
N LYS A 148 -1.87 2.87 18.73
CA LYS A 148 -0.54 3.46 18.72
C LYS A 148 0.41 2.62 17.87
N VAL A 149 1.37 3.27 17.23
CA VAL A 149 2.55 2.63 16.64
C VAL A 149 3.81 3.22 17.27
N LEU A 150 4.81 2.37 17.47
CA LEU A 150 6.13 2.76 17.96
C LEU A 150 7.03 2.99 16.77
N ILE A 151 7.61 4.19 16.66
CA ILE A 151 8.48 4.60 15.56
C ILE A 151 9.94 4.36 15.94
N GLU A 152 10.70 3.75 15.03
CA GLU A 152 12.14 3.59 15.14
C GLU A 152 12.84 4.95 14.95
N GLU A 153 13.63 5.39 15.92
CA GLU A 153 14.27 6.73 15.92
C GLU A 153 15.20 6.94 14.71
N ASN A 154 15.86 5.88 14.27
CA ASN A 154 16.73 5.88 13.10
C ASN A 154 15.93 5.67 11.80
N SER A 155 14.88 6.47 11.57
CA SER A 155 14.01 6.37 10.38
C SER A 155 13.61 7.73 9.81
N LYS A 156 13.26 7.76 8.52
CA LYS A 156 12.64 8.93 7.89
C LYS A 156 11.34 9.34 8.60
N LEU A 157 10.58 8.35 9.10
CA LEU A 157 9.31 8.58 9.80
C LEU A 157 9.52 9.34 11.12
N TYR A 158 10.54 8.99 11.91
CA TYR A 158 10.90 9.74 13.11
C TYR A 158 11.33 11.17 12.78
N ASN A 159 12.04 11.37 11.68
CA ASN A 159 12.43 12.72 11.25
C ASN A 159 11.25 13.62 10.87
N ILE A 160 10.13 13.03 10.43
CA ILE A 160 8.90 13.76 10.11
C ILE A 160 8.11 14.06 11.38
N HIS A 161 7.87 13.06 12.23
CA HIS A 161 6.98 13.21 13.40
C HIS A 161 7.68 13.73 14.66
N LYS A 162 9.00 13.53 14.79
CA LYS A 162 9.80 13.85 15.97
C LYS A 162 9.22 13.30 17.28
N ASN A 163 8.57 12.13 17.21
CA ASN A 163 7.98 11.42 18.33
C ASN A 163 8.20 9.91 18.18
N LYS A 164 8.44 9.21 19.31
CA LYS A 164 8.68 7.76 19.35
C LYS A 164 7.39 6.96 19.28
N ASP A 165 6.26 7.58 19.57
CA ASP A 165 4.97 6.95 19.36
C ASP A 165 3.92 7.93 18.82
N ILE A 166 3.07 7.42 17.94
CA ILE A 166 1.97 8.17 17.33
C ILE A 166 0.72 7.30 17.29
N TYR A 167 -0.43 7.95 17.24
CA TYR A 167 -1.70 7.31 17.00
C TYR A 167 -2.02 7.29 15.51
N THR A 168 -2.63 6.21 15.02
CA THR A 168 -3.08 6.05 13.64
C THR A 168 -4.46 5.38 13.60
N ASN A 169 -5.20 5.63 12.52
CA ASN A 169 -6.34 4.80 12.13
C ASN A 169 -5.86 3.42 11.65
N THR A 170 -6.79 2.48 11.46
CA THR A 170 -6.44 1.14 10.97
C THR A 170 -7.60 0.47 10.24
N PHE A 171 -7.39 -0.03 9.03
CA PHE A 171 -8.45 -0.65 8.21
C PHE A 171 -7.91 -1.84 7.41
N HIS A 172 -7.05 -2.63 8.04
CA HIS A 172 -6.39 -3.76 7.39
C HIS A 172 -6.51 -5.04 8.23
N HIS A 173 -6.64 -6.17 7.55
CA HIS A 173 -6.52 -7.49 8.17
C HIS A 173 -5.33 -8.29 7.64
N GLN A 174 -4.68 -7.78 6.59
CA GLN A 174 -3.39 -8.25 6.12
C GLN A 174 -2.28 -7.38 6.70
N ALA A 175 -1.08 -7.93 6.88
CA ALA A 175 0.10 -7.18 7.30
C ALA A 175 1.38 -7.82 6.77
N VAL A 176 2.46 -7.04 6.66
CA VAL A 176 3.78 -7.60 6.29
C VAL A 176 4.18 -8.68 7.31
N LYS A 177 4.58 -9.85 6.79
CA LYS A 177 5.07 -10.99 7.56
C LYS A 177 6.60 -11.00 7.53
N ASP A 178 7.16 -11.31 6.36
CA ASP A 178 8.60 -11.19 6.12
C ASP A 178 8.89 -9.90 5.36
N VAL A 179 9.73 -9.05 5.95
CA VAL A 179 10.17 -7.80 5.35
C VAL A 179 11.16 -8.11 4.24
N ALA A 180 10.93 -7.54 3.05
CA ALA A 180 11.77 -7.75 1.89
C ALA A 180 13.23 -7.29 2.09
N PRO A 181 14.20 -7.93 1.41
CA PRO A 181 15.58 -7.44 1.39
C PRO A 181 15.68 -5.98 0.94
N GLY A 182 16.58 -5.21 1.56
CA GLY A 182 16.75 -3.78 1.25
C GLY A 182 15.74 -2.85 1.93
N PHE A 183 14.76 -3.39 2.66
CA PHE A 183 13.83 -2.62 3.47
C PHE A 183 14.23 -2.60 4.95
N LYS A 184 13.71 -1.60 5.67
CA LYS A 184 13.89 -1.45 7.10
C LYS A 184 12.54 -1.22 7.76
N ILE A 185 12.26 -1.95 8.84
CA ILE A 185 11.10 -1.67 9.70
C ILE A 185 11.28 -0.28 10.31
N THR A 186 10.30 0.59 10.14
CA THR A 186 10.32 1.96 10.67
C THR A 186 9.28 2.21 11.76
N ALA A 187 8.25 1.37 11.85
CA ALA A 187 7.30 1.38 12.93
C ALA A 187 6.62 0.01 13.11
N LYS A 188 6.15 -0.27 14.33
CA LYS A 188 5.37 -1.47 14.67
C LYS A 188 4.31 -1.19 15.72
N THR A 189 3.27 -2.01 15.75
CA THR A 189 2.35 -2.08 16.90
C THR A 189 3.03 -2.80 18.07
N ARG A 190 2.48 -2.64 19.27
CA ARG A 190 2.99 -3.31 20.48
C ARG A 190 2.64 -4.79 20.50
#